data_AF-A0A809PUH1-F1
#
_entry.id   AF-A0A809PUH1-F1
#
_cell.length_a   1.000
_cell.length_b   1.000
_cell.length_c   1.000
_cell.angle_alpha   90.00
_cell.angle_beta   90.00
_cell.angle_gamma   90.00
#
_symmetry.space_group_name_H-M   'P 1'
#
loop_
_entity.id
_entity.type
_entity.pdbx_description
1 polymer ?
#
loop_
_entity_poly.entity_id
_entity_poly.type
_entity_poly.pdbx_seq_one_letter_code
_entity_poly.pdbx_strand_id
1 'polypeptide(L)'
;MEVWKRSLDKIGIRAEFPVAGFADNLKSAYQCKLMMFGMGYIADIPDGMDFMELYYGKNAYRGNHGCYKSDAFDAAYDKARLMPNGPERIKLFNTMERILEADTVHSMELWRVRNWLIQPWVKGYKTHPILRGDWRFLDVEKTK
;
A
#
# COMPACT_ATOMS: atom_id res chain seq x y z
N MET A 1 1.18 12.18 11.52
CA MET A 1 2.53 12.78 11.68
C MET A 1 2.79 13.25 13.11
N GLU A 2 1.83 13.88 13.80
CA GLU A 2 2.04 14.32 15.20
C GLU A 2 2.46 13.20 16.16
N VAL A 3 1.87 12.01 16.04
CA VAL A 3 2.27 10.82 16.84
C VAL A 3 3.73 10.46 16.58
N TRP A 4 4.15 10.38 15.31
CA TRP A 4 5.54 10.14 14.92
C TRP A 4 6.48 11.20 15.48
N LYS A 5 6.14 12.49 15.35
CA LYS A 5 6.95 13.58 15.90
C LYS A 5 7.19 13.41 17.40
N ARG A 6 6.11 13.27 18.18
CA ARG A 6 6.21 13.10 19.63
C ARG A 6 7.02 11.86 20.02
N SER A 7 6.85 10.77 19.30
CA SER A 7 7.59 9.52 19.57
C SER A 7 9.08 9.65 19.25
N LEU A 8 9.43 10.29 18.12
CA LEU A 8 10.82 10.53 17.72
C LEU A 8 11.51 11.53 18.66
N ASP A 9 10.82 12.61 19.05
CA ASP A 9 11.34 13.61 20.00
C ASP A 9 11.65 12.95 21.37
N LYS A 10 10.81 12.00 21.83
CA LYS A 10 11.04 11.25 23.09
C LYS A 10 12.32 10.42 23.09
N ILE A 11 12.79 9.98 21.93
CA ILE A 11 14.06 9.24 21.78
C ILE A 11 15.19 10.12 21.25
N GLY A 12 15.01 11.44 21.24
CA GLY A 12 16.03 12.41 20.85
C GLY A 12 16.25 12.53 19.33
N ILE A 13 15.35 12.01 18.49
CA ILE A 13 15.43 12.13 17.04
C ILE A 13 14.67 13.37 16.60
N ARG A 14 15.39 14.36 16.06
CA ARG A 14 14.79 15.55 15.44
C ARG A 14 14.20 15.19 14.08
N ALA A 15 12.88 15.27 13.96
CA ALA A 15 12.16 15.12 12.70
C ALA A 15 11.34 16.37 12.36
N GLU A 16 11.40 16.76 11.09
CA GLU A 16 10.59 17.83 10.49
C GLU A 16 9.65 17.22 9.45
N PHE A 17 8.38 17.63 9.50
CA PHE A 17 7.33 17.10 8.65
C PHE A 17 6.74 18.24 7.81
N PRO A 18 7.42 18.65 6.73
CA PRO A 18 6.92 19.70 5.85
C PRO A 18 5.59 19.27 5.23
N VAL A 19 4.64 20.21 5.15
CA VAL A 19 3.33 19.96 4.56
C VAL A 19 3.40 20.27 3.07
N ALA A 20 3.01 19.29 2.24
CA ALA A 20 2.91 19.43 0.79
C ALA A 20 1.67 18.68 0.27
N GLY A 21 1.25 19.01 -0.95
CA GLY A 21 0.16 18.32 -1.62
C GLY A 21 0.46 16.84 -1.87
N PHE A 22 -0.57 16.01 -1.95
CA PHE A 22 -0.41 14.56 -2.19
C PHE A 22 0.38 14.28 -3.48
N ALA A 23 0.08 14.98 -4.57
CA ALA A 23 0.77 14.81 -5.86
C ALA A 23 2.26 15.15 -5.78
N ASP A 24 2.63 16.22 -5.05
CA ASP A 24 4.02 16.63 -4.87
C ASP A 24 4.80 15.66 -4.00
N ASN A 25 4.17 15.15 -2.92
CA ASN A 25 4.76 14.10 -2.11
C ASN A 25 4.95 12.81 -2.92
N LEU A 26 3.94 12.39 -3.69
CA LEU A 26 4.02 11.21 -4.54
C LEU A 26 5.13 11.36 -5.59
N LYS A 27 5.24 12.52 -6.24
CA LYS A 27 6.34 12.85 -7.15
C LYS A 27 7.70 12.77 -6.46
N SER A 28 7.81 13.25 -5.23
CA SER A 28 9.04 13.18 -4.44
C SER A 28 9.39 11.75 -4.03
N ALA A 29 8.38 10.92 -3.74
CA ALA A 29 8.55 9.49 -3.48
C ALA A 29 9.04 8.74 -4.72
N TYR A 30 8.46 8.99 -5.90
CA TYR A 30 8.99 8.48 -7.18
C TYR A 30 10.44 8.89 -7.45
N GLN A 31 10.90 10.00 -6.86
CA GLN A 31 12.28 10.48 -6.99
C GLN A 31 13.19 10.04 -5.85
N CYS A 32 12.69 9.22 -4.91
CA CYS A 32 13.44 8.78 -3.72
C CYS A 32 13.98 9.94 -2.87
N LYS A 33 13.23 11.06 -2.80
CA LYS A 33 13.64 12.27 -2.07
C LYS A 33 13.11 12.37 -0.66
N LEU A 34 12.22 11.46 -0.27
CA LEU A 34 11.57 11.47 1.05
C LEU A 34 12.30 10.52 1.99
N MET A 35 12.54 10.98 3.23
CA MET A 35 13.05 10.11 4.30
C MET A 35 11.94 9.26 4.93
N MET A 36 10.76 9.86 5.10
CA MET A 36 9.56 9.20 5.60
C MET A 36 8.34 9.73 4.85
N PHE A 37 7.44 8.84 4.45
CA PHE A 37 6.17 9.21 3.84
C PHE A 37 5.08 8.24 4.25
N GLY A 38 3.99 8.77 4.81
CA GLY A 38 2.82 7.96 5.15
C GLY A 38 1.97 7.70 3.92
N MET A 39 1.89 6.44 3.50
CA MET A 39 1.05 6.00 2.38
C MET A 39 0.23 4.77 2.79
N GLY A 40 -0.94 4.61 2.17
CA GLY A 40 -1.71 3.37 2.24
C GLY A 40 -1.88 2.79 0.85
N TYR A 41 -1.85 1.46 0.76
CA TYR A 41 -2.11 0.73 -0.47
C TYR A 41 -3.43 -0.04 -0.37
N ILE A 42 -4.07 -0.29 -1.51
CA ILE A 42 -5.22 -1.19 -1.65
C ILE A 42 -4.91 -2.12 -2.81
N ALA A 43 -5.36 -3.36 -2.71
CA ALA A 43 -5.19 -4.31 -3.79
C ALA A 43 -5.87 -3.82 -5.08
N ASP A 44 -5.15 -3.85 -6.20
CA ASP A 44 -5.63 -3.61 -7.55
C ASP A 44 -6.09 -4.91 -8.21
N ILE A 45 -5.49 -6.04 -7.81
CA ILE A 45 -5.88 -7.40 -8.23
C ILE A 45 -5.95 -8.34 -7.01
N PRO A 46 -6.73 -9.43 -7.05
CA PRO A 46 -6.83 -10.38 -5.95
C PRO A 46 -5.63 -11.34 -5.89
N ASP A 47 -4.40 -10.80 -5.93
CA ASP A 47 -3.14 -11.57 -5.89
C ASP A 47 -2.12 -10.87 -4.98
N GLY A 48 -1.42 -11.63 -4.14
CA GLY A 48 -0.41 -11.10 -3.22
C GLY A 48 0.79 -10.44 -3.92
N MET A 49 1.06 -10.79 -5.18
CA MET A 49 2.12 -10.15 -5.98
C MET A 49 1.96 -8.64 -6.09
N ASP A 50 0.72 -8.16 -6.11
CA ASP A 50 0.41 -6.74 -6.19
C ASP A 50 1.05 -5.95 -5.03
N PHE A 51 1.03 -6.51 -3.82
CA PHE A 51 1.73 -5.93 -2.67
C PHE A 51 3.24 -6.15 -2.73
N MET A 52 3.71 -7.31 -3.19
CA MET A 52 5.14 -7.60 -3.30
C MET A 52 5.84 -6.67 -4.31
N GLU A 53 5.13 -6.26 -5.35
CA GLU A 53 5.65 -5.39 -6.40
C GLU A 53 6.12 -4.03 -5.88
N LEU A 54 5.52 -3.56 -4.77
CA LEU A 54 5.87 -2.33 -4.08
C LEU A 54 7.30 -2.31 -3.52
N TYR A 55 7.92 -3.48 -3.37
CA TYR A 55 9.27 -3.62 -2.81
C TYR A 55 10.27 -4.16 -3.82
N TYR A 56 9.85 -4.47 -5.05
CA TYR A 56 10.74 -4.96 -6.08
C TYR A 56 11.79 -3.90 -6.44
N GLY A 57 13.08 -4.25 -6.38
CA GLY A 57 14.18 -3.31 -6.51
C GLY A 57 14.26 -2.65 -7.88
N LYS A 58 13.87 -3.35 -8.94
CA LYS A 58 13.79 -2.79 -10.31
C LYS A 58 12.66 -1.76 -10.47
N ASN A 59 11.72 -1.72 -9.53
CA ASN A 59 10.65 -0.72 -9.47
C ASN A 59 11.04 0.50 -8.63
N ALA A 60 12.26 0.58 -8.09
CA ALA A 60 12.76 1.80 -7.46
C ALA A 60 12.74 2.95 -8.48
N TYR A 61 12.47 4.17 -8.01
CA TYR A 61 12.19 5.35 -8.84
C TYR A 61 10.94 5.23 -9.73
N ARG A 62 10.10 4.23 -9.46
CA ARG A 62 8.79 3.95 -10.09
C ARG A 62 7.82 3.54 -8.98
N GLY A 63 7.10 2.44 -9.10
CA GLY A 63 6.08 2.00 -8.13
C GLY A 63 6.60 1.64 -6.73
N ASN A 64 7.90 1.38 -6.57
CA ASN A 64 8.50 1.18 -5.25
C ASN A 64 8.87 2.53 -4.63
N HIS A 65 7.94 3.06 -3.83
CA HIS A 65 8.07 4.36 -3.17
C HIS A 65 9.04 4.38 -1.99
N GLY A 66 9.36 3.23 -1.40
CA GLY A 66 10.38 3.10 -0.37
C GLY A 66 11.81 3.10 -0.93
N CYS A 67 11.95 2.98 -2.25
CA CYS A 67 13.22 2.87 -2.96
C CYS A 67 14.14 1.76 -2.43
N TYR A 68 13.51 0.76 -1.81
CA TYR A 68 14.15 -0.41 -1.24
C TYR A 68 14.70 -1.30 -2.35
N LYS A 69 15.86 -1.92 -2.10
CA LYS A 69 16.51 -2.84 -3.02
C LYS A 69 17.14 -3.96 -2.22
N SER A 70 16.83 -5.19 -2.60
CA SER A 70 17.39 -6.39 -1.98
C SER A 70 17.47 -7.51 -3.01
N ASP A 71 18.68 -8.02 -3.23
CA ASP A 71 18.92 -9.11 -4.19
C ASP A 71 18.16 -10.39 -3.78
N ALA A 72 18.06 -10.63 -2.46
CA ALA A 72 17.32 -11.78 -1.92
C ALA A 72 15.80 -11.65 -2.16
N PHE A 73 15.25 -10.44 -1.95
CA PHE A 73 13.85 -10.16 -2.25
C PHE A 73 13.58 -10.30 -3.74
N ASP A 74 14.39 -9.64 -4.58
CA ASP A 74 14.22 -9.62 -6.03
C ASP A 74 14.29 -11.02 -6.64
N ALA A 75 15.19 -11.89 -6.14
CA ALA A 75 15.28 -13.28 -6.57
C ALA A 75 14.03 -14.10 -6.22
N ALA A 76 13.47 -13.92 -5.01
CA ALA A 76 12.24 -14.59 -4.61
C ALA A 76 11.03 -14.08 -5.42
N TYR A 77 10.95 -12.78 -5.65
CA TYR A 77 9.93 -12.12 -6.46
C TYR A 77 9.95 -12.61 -7.92
N ASP A 78 11.13 -12.62 -8.55
CA ASP A 78 11.31 -13.06 -9.93
C ASP A 78 10.92 -14.54 -10.12
N LYS A 79 11.12 -15.38 -9.10
CA LYS A 79 10.63 -16.76 -9.11
C LYS A 79 9.11 -16.84 -8.93
N ALA A 80 8.56 -16.13 -7.94
CA ALA A 80 7.14 -16.19 -7.59
C ALA A 80 6.22 -15.69 -8.70
N ARG A 81 6.63 -14.68 -9.47
CA ARG A 81 5.83 -14.12 -10.57
C ARG A 81 5.62 -15.06 -11.76
N LEU A 82 6.48 -16.08 -11.90
CA LEU A 82 6.39 -17.07 -12.98
C LEU A 82 5.62 -18.33 -12.56
N MET A 83 5.19 -18.41 -11.30
CA MET A 83 4.53 -19.59 -10.74
C MET A 83 3.01 -19.41 -10.69
N PRO A 84 2.23 -20.48 -10.95
CA PRO A 84 0.81 -20.46 -10.67
C PRO A 84 0.55 -20.43 -9.16
N ASN A 85 -0.70 -20.14 -8.79
CA ASN A 85 -1.15 -20.23 -7.40
C ASN A 85 -0.93 -21.64 -6.84
N GLY A 86 -0.28 -21.72 -5.68
CA GLY A 86 -0.02 -22.98 -5.00
C GLY A 86 0.92 -22.84 -3.80
N PRO A 87 1.14 -23.93 -3.04
CA PRO A 87 1.92 -23.91 -1.81
C PRO A 87 3.36 -23.40 -2.00
N GLU A 88 4.00 -23.72 -3.12
CA GLU A 88 5.36 -23.30 -3.40
C GLU A 88 5.47 -21.78 -3.65
N ARG A 89 4.46 -21.17 -4.28
CA ARG A 89 4.41 -19.70 -4.45
C ARG A 89 4.17 -19.00 -3.12
N ILE A 90 3.32 -19.58 -2.26
CA ILE A 90 3.06 -19.08 -0.90
C ILE A 90 4.33 -19.10 -0.05
N LYS A 91 5.17 -20.15 -0.15
CA LYS A 91 6.47 -20.17 0.54
C LYS A 91 7.35 -18.99 0.15
N LEU A 92 7.37 -18.62 -1.14
CA LEU A 92 8.13 -17.46 -1.61
C LEU A 92 7.55 -16.15 -1.08
N PHE A 93 6.23 -16.00 -1.00
CA PHE A 93 5.59 -14.85 -0.34
C PHE A 93 6.02 -14.75 1.12
N ASN A 94 5.99 -15.85 1.87
CA ASN A 94 6.44 -15.87 3.26
C ASN A 94 7.93 -15.48 3.37
N THR A 95 8.78 -15.97 2.47
CA THR A 95 10.20 -15.57 2.44
C THR A 95 10.35 -14.07 2.20
N MET A 96 9.65 -13.51 1.21
CA MET A 96 9.67 -12.08 0.92
C MET A 96 9.19 -11.25 2.12
N GLU A 97 8.09 -11.62 2.75
CA GLU A 97 7.59 -10.97 3.98
C GLU A 97 8.63 -10.98 5.11
N ARG A 98 9.31 -12.12 5.33
CA ARG A 98 10.36 -12.21 6.37
C ARG A 98 11.56 -11.33 6.06
N ILE A 99 11.92 -11.17 4.79
CA ILE A 99 12.99 -10.25 4.37
C ILE A 99 12.56 -8.81 4.68
N LEU A 100 11.34 -8.41 4.31
CA LEU A 100 10.84 -7.05 4.58
C LEU A 100 10.76 -6.74 6.07
N GLU A 101 10.36 -7.72 6.88
CA GLU A 101 10.32 -7.61 8.34
C GLU A 101 11.73 -7.43 8.92
N ALA A 102 12.68 -8.27 8.51
CA ALA A 102 14.07 -8.20 8.98
C ALA A 102 14.73 -6.86 8.60
N ASP A 103 14.48 -6.39 7.39
CA ASP A 103 15.06 -5.13 6.87
C ASP A 103 14.30 -3.89 7.38
N THR A 104 13.16 -4.07 8.05
CA THR A 104 12.32 -2.98 8.60
C THR A 104 12.03 -1.91 7.53
N VAL A 105 11.65 -2.35 6.32
CA VAL A 105 11.48 -1.46 5.15
C VAL A 105 10.35 -0.45 5.35
N HIS A 106 9.36 -0.81 6.15
CA HIS A 106 8.22 0.04 6.49
C HIS A 106 7.76 -0.16 7.93
N SER A 107 7.05 0.82 8.46
CA SER A 107 6.29 0.67 9.71
C SER A 107 4.82 0.46 9.35
N MET A 108 4.35 -0.78 9.51
CA MET A 108 2.95 -1.14 9.25
C MET A 108 2.06 -0.64 10.38
N GLU A 109 1.16 0.29 10.06
CA GLU A 109 0.29 0.91 11.09
C GLU A 109 -1.04 0.18 11.26
N LEU A 110 -1.79 -0.05 10.16
CA LEU A 110 -3.16 -0.56 10.25
C LEU A 110 -3.61 -1.27 8.98
N TRP A 111 -4.57 -2.17 9.14
CA TRP A 111 -5.45 -2.66 8.08
C TRP A 111 -6.82 -2.00 8.25
N ARG A 112 -7.43 -1.56 7.14
CA ARG A 112 -8.64 -0.72 7.20
C ARG A 112 -9.90 -1.55 7.06
N VAL A 113 -10.78 -1.48 8.05
CA VAL A 113 -12.21 -1.78 7.87
C VAL A 113 -12.86 -0.55 7.26
N ARG A 114 -13.62 -0.73 6.17
CA ARG A 114 -14.34 0.36 5.51
C ARG A 114 -15.82 0.24 5.82
N ASN A 115 -16.38 1.33 6.34
CA ASN A 115 -17.81 1.48 6.56
C ASN A 115 -18.35 2.50 5.57
N TRP A 116 -19.55 2.24 5.05
CA TRP A 116 -20.21 3.10 4.09
C TRP A 116 -21.52 3.61 4.69
N LEU A 117 -21.70 4.93 4.66
CA LEU A 117 -22.96 5.57 5.02
C LEU A 117 -23.71 5.92 3.74
N ILE A 118 -24.93 5.41 3.61
CA ILE A 118 -25.74 5.53 2.40
C ILE A 118 -27.11 6.03 2.81
N GLN A 119 -27.66 6.97 2.04
CA GLN A 119 -29.00 7.48 2.29
C GLN A 119 -30.07 6.43 1.99
N PRO A 120 -31.20 6.36 2.72
CA PRO A 120 -32.23 5.34 2.51
C PRO A 120 -32.84 5.28 1.11
N TRP A 121 -32.82 6.40 0.38
CA TRP A 121 -33.33 6.51 -0.99
C TRP A 121 -32.32 6.08 -2.06
N VAL A 122 -31.05 5.85 -1.71
CA VAL A 122 -30.05 5.30 -2.63
C VAL A 122 -30.18 3.78 -2.65
N LYS A 123 -30.51 3.21 -3.81
CA LYS A 123 -30.70 1.77 -4.00
C LYS A 123 -29.54 1.16 -4.77
N GLY A 124 -29.38 -0.15 -4.61
CA GLY A 124 -28.43 -0.94 -5.40
C GLY A 124 -26.95 -0.68 -5.10
N TYR A 125 -26.62 0.01 -4.02
CA TYR A 125 -25.23 0.20 -3.59
C TYR A 125 -24.58 -1.16 -3.31
N LYS A 126 -23.59 -1.51 -4.12
CA LYS A 126 -22.75 -2.70 -3.96
C LYS A 126 -21.30 -2.29 -4.13
N THR A 127 -20.57 -2.29 -3.04
CA THR A 127 -19.13 -2.01 -3.05
C THR A 127 -18.34 -3.28 -3.31
N HIS A 128 -17.32 -3.19 -4.16
CA HIS A 128 -16.36 -4.27 -4.35
C HIS A 128 -15.09 -3.95 -3.53
N PRO A 129 -14.45 -4.93 -2.88
CA PRO A 129 -13.24 -4.70 -2.07
C PRO A 129 -12.00 -4.21 -2.86
N ILE A 130 -12.07 -4.13 -4.19
CA ILE A 130 -10.96 -3.85 -5.12
C ILE A 130 -11.45 -2.90 -6.20
N LEU A 131 -12.46 -3.34 -6.99
CA LEU A 131 -12.99 -2.57 -8.10
C LEU A 131 -13.72 -1.31 -7.63
N ARG A 132 -13.35 -0.16 -8.20
CA ARG A 132 -14.04 1.12 -7.98
C ARG A 132 -15.13 1.30 -9.03
N GLY A 133 -16.22 0.54 -8.89
CA GLY A 133 -17.27 0.40 -9.90
C GLY A 133 -18.69 0.52 -9.36
N ASP A 134 -18.85 1.03 -8.13
CA ASP A 134 -20.09 0.95 -7.35
C ASP A 134 -21.29 1.62 -8.05
N TRP A 135 -21.03 2.55 -8.97
CA TRP A 135 -22.05 3.28 -9.76
C TRP A 135 -22.88 2.41 -10.69
N ARG A 136 -22.40 1.22 -11.09
CA ARG A 136 -23.06 0.38 -12.11
C ARG A 136 -24.51 0.01 -11.76
N PHE A 137 -24.80 -0.16 -10.47
CA PHE A 137 -26.10 -0.60 -9.98
C PHE A 137 -26.80 0.46 -9.12
N LEU A 138 -26.26 1.68 -9.07
CA LEU A 138 -26.83 2.75 -8.26
C LEU A 138 -28.09 3.30 -8.89
N ASP A 139 -29.10 3.47 -8.05
CA ASP A 139 -30.32 4.19 -8.38
C ASP A 139 -30.74 5.10 -7.21
N VAL A 140 -31.59 6.07 -7.50
CA VAL A 140 -32.14 7.02 -6.52
C VAL A 140 -33.65 6.98 -6.59
N GLU A 141 -34.27 6.52 -5.52
CA GLU A 141 -35.71 6.58 -5.34
C GLU A 141 -36.13 8.04 -5.17
N LYS A 142 -36.89 8.58 -6.14
CA LYS A 142 -37.45 9.92 -6.03
C LYS A 142 -38.56 9.90 -4.98
N THR A 143 -38.40 10.66 -3.92
CA THR A 143 -39.51 11.00 -3.02
C THR A 143 -40.50 11.89 -3.79
N LYS A 144 -41.79 11.52 -3.75
CA LYS A 144 -42.89 12.35 -4.25
C LYS A 144 -43.01 13.65 -3.46
#